data_AF-A0A1F9ZW27-F1
#
_entry.id   AF-A0A1F9ZW27-F1
#
_cell.length_a   1.000
_cell.length_b   1.000
_cell.length_c   1.000
_cell.angle_alpha   90.00
_cell.angle_beta   90.00
_cell.angle_gamma   90.00
#
_symmetry.space_group_name_H-M   'P 1'
#
loop_
_entity.id
_entity.type
_entity.pdbx_description
1 polymer ?
#
loop_
_entity_poly.entity_id
_entity_poly.type
_entity_poly.pdbx_seq_one_letter_code
_entity_poly.pdbx_strand_id
1 'polypeptide(L)'
;MVQGMAGGVSPQESLKPRTRTDKIILTVFLAFATVTAAATMATLALIENTSASEAVSVAIGGLALSFTLAGIPALIHYRRKGLVRWRRILLWATLASLASIIATAIGMVIANDYYPDLFEFPQLSAAEFAVVATSTTLALFVAFLLMILFVLVLSFGVVGVMCAAERRLTPWILRRIIQGGGSGQLSLYDMTLKWLFDIPDVLDPRTLTINPSERRTCVRWQDLKVPVAWQMLFGIVLAIYVSFNPFFTDRSPSALFQVFSLLSSAAFVLPLMILPWFIFKKLGASIRGQAKEFALYRGIRARVLQSYFAIGTIVLLVRISISKIELTTFLEGLSSFLFVLLISSTMCTFVYFNYFENELADDIVAGFKDSDSKEGP
;
A
#
# COMPACT_ATOMS: atom_id res chain seq x y z
N MET A 1 49.49 16.39 13.61
CA MET A 1 49.28 15.68 12.33
C MET A 1 47.89 15.06 12.36
N VAL A 2 47.00 15.53 11.46
CA VAL A 2 45.66 15.02 11.08
C VAL A 2 44.63 14.89 12.23
N GLN A 3 43.92 15.94 12.66
CA GLN A 3 42.76 16.60 12.02
C GLN A 3 42.09 15.81 10.88
N GLY A 4 41.06 15.04 11.23
CA GLY A 4 40.03 14.53 10.31
C GLY A 4 38.69 15.15 10.68
N MET A 5 38.23 16.11 9.88
CA MET A 5 36.95 16.79 10.02
C MET A 5 35.79 15.80 9.82
N ALA A 6 35.15 15.39 10.90
CA ALA A 6 33.78 14.90 10.84
C ALA A 6 32.87 16.13 10.73
N GLY A 7 32.61 16.57 9.50
CA GLY A 7 31.56 17.55 9.20
C GLY A 7 30.19 16.96 9.52
N GLY A 8 29.83 16.99 10.80
CA GLY A 8 28.49 16.64 11.27
C GLY A 8 27.52 17.73 10.85
N VAL A 9 26.86 17.53 9.70
CA VAL A 9 25.68 18.31 9.35
C VAL A 9 24.68 18.17 10.50
N SER A 10 24.31 19.29 11.11
CA SER A 10 23.37 19.29 12.23
C SER A 10 22.06 18.61 11.81
N PRO A 11 21.38 17.84 12.68
CA PRO A 11 20.11 17.19 12.36
C PRO A 11 19.09 18.17 11.74
N GLN A 12 19.10 19.43 12.20
CA GLN A 12 18.25 20.51 11.72
C GLN A 12 18.49 20.92 10.25
N GLU A 13 19.72 20.88 9.75
CA GLU A 13 20.00 21.16 8.33
C GLU A 13 19.51 20.04 7.42
N SER A 14 19.49 18.80 7.90
CA SER A 14 19.01 17.64 7.13
C SER A 14 17.47 17.56 7.02
N LEU A 15 16.73 18.16 7.98
CA LEU A 15 15.26 18.17 8.04
C LEU A 15 14.61 19.17 7.06
N LYS A 16 15.26 20.32 6.82
CA LYS A 16 14.76 21.38 5.90
C LYS A 16 14.58 20.95 4.43
N PRO A 17 15.53 20.26 3.77
CA PRO A 17 15.31 19.81 2.39
C PRO A 17 14.24 18.71 2.29
N ARG A 18 14.10 17.86 3.32
CA ARG A 18 13.12 16.77 3.37
C ARG A 18 11.69 17.27 3.49
N THR A 19 11.45 18.24 4.38
CA THR A 19 10.13 18.90 4.53
C THR A 19 9.69 19.65 3.27
N ARG A 20 10.62 20.10 2.41
CA ARG A 20 10.30 20.69 1.10
C ARG A 20 9.82 19.63 0.10
N THR A 21 10.50 18.48 0.02
CA THR A 21 10.07 17.37 -0.84
C THR A 21 8.70 16.84 -0.44
N ASP A 22 8.43 16.72 0.86
CA ASP A 22 7.12 16.27 1.36
C ASP A 22 6.00 17.23 1.00
N LYS A 23 6.25 18.54 1.11
CA LYS A 23 5.30 19.56 0.64
C LYS A 23 5.04 19.39 -0.85
N ILE A 24 6.06 19.17 -1.69
CA ILE A 24 5.87 18.96 -3.13
C ILE A 24 5.02 17.70 -3.39
N ILE A 25 5.35 16.57 -2.77
CA ILE A 25 4.61 15.31 -2.95
C ILE A 25 3.15 15.49 -2.55
N LEU A 26 2.88 16.07 -1.38
CA LEU A 26 1.52 16.30 -0.89
C LEU A 26 0.76 17.32 -1.75
N THR A 27 1.40 18.41 -2.18
CA THR A 27 0.76 19.42 -3.03
C THR A 27 0.42 18.85 -4.40
N VAL A 28 1.33 18.10 -5.03
CA VAL A 28 1.07 17.43 -6.31
C VAL A 28 -0.08 16.44 -6.15
N PHE A 29 -0.02 15.58 -5.12
CA PHE A 29 -1.09 14.63 -4.84
C PHE A 29 -2.45 15.34 -4.64
N LEU A 30 -2.51 16.35 -3.78
CA LEU A 30 -3.75 17.08 -3.50
C LEU A 30 -4.30 17.78 -4.73
N ALA A 31 -3.45 18.45 -5.52
CA ALA A 31 -3.87 19.14 -6.74
C ALA A 31 -4.46 18.16 -7.77
N PHE A 32 -3.83 17.00 -7.98
CA PHE A 32 -4.38 16.00 -8.90
C PHE A 32 -5.57 15.26 -8.33
N ALA A 33 -5.60 14.99 -7.02
CA ALA A 33 -6.75 14.37 -6.36
C ALA A 33 -7.99 15.27 -6.44
N THR A 34 -7.84 16.58 -6.29
CA THR A 34 -8.96 17.52 -6.44
C THR A 34 -9.42 17.64 -7.89
N VAL A 35 -8.49 17.70 -8.86
CA VAL A 35 -8.83 17.73 -10.29
C VAL A 35 -9.52 16.44 -10.72
N THR A 36 -9.03 15.28 -10.28
CA THR A 36 -9.64 13.98 -10.62
C THR A 36 -10.98 13.81 -9.93
N ALA A 37 -11.14 14.23 -8.67
CA ALA A 37 -12.44 14.25 -8.00
C ALA A 37 -13.43 15.17 -8.72
N ALA A 38 -13.02 16.39 -9.09
CA ALA A 38 -13.86 17.33 -9.83
C ALA A 38 -14.26 16.80 -11.22
N ALA A 39 -13.31 16.20 -11.95
CA ALA A 39 -13.56 15.56 -13.24
C ALA A 39 -14.53 14.38 -13.08
N THR A 40 -14.37 13.56 -12.05
CA THR A 40 -15.28 12.43 -11.74
C THR A 40 -16.68 12.95 -11.43
N MET A 41 -16.81 13.99 -10.62
CA MET A 41 -18.12 14.61 -10.33
C MET A 41 -18.75 15.22 -11.57
N ALA A 42 -17.95 15.83 -12.47
CA ALA A 42 -18.42 16.37 -13.73
C ALA A 42 -18.89 15.27 -14.69
N THR A 43 -18.14 14.16 -14.82
CA THR A 43 -18.58 13.02 -15.65
C THR A 43 -19.85 12.40 -15.10
N LEU A 44 -19.98 12.27 -13.77
CA LEU A 44 -21.21 11.79 -13.13
C LEU A 44 -22.41 12.72 -13.34
N ALA A 45 -22.19 14.02 -13.40
CA ALA A 45 -23.25 14.99 -13.67
C ALA A 45 -23.70 15.01 -15.15
N LEU A 46 -22.84 14.58 -16.08
CA LEU A 46 -23.12 14.59 -17.52
C LEU A 46 -23.74 13.29 -18.04
N ILE A 47 -23.64 12.18 -17.29
CA ILE A 47 -24.15 10.87 -17.70
C ILE A 47 -25.43 10.57 -16.90
N GLU A 48 -26.59 10.66 -17.57
CA GLU A 48 -27.91 10.52 -16.94
C GLU A 48 -28.18 9.13 -16.33
N ASN A 49 -27.35 8.11 -16.60
CA ASN A 49 -27.51 6.74 -16.09
C ASN A 49 -26.19 6.12 -15.57
N THR A 50 -25.35 6.87 -14.87
CA THR A 50 -24.12 6.30 -14.29
C THR A 50 -24.43 5.37 -13.12
N SER A 51 -23.94 4.13 -13.17
CA SER A 51 -24.05 3.21 -12.05
C SER A 51 -23.10 3.63 -10.90
N ALA A 52 -23.46 3.32 -9.66
CA ALA A 52 -22.62 3.62 -8.50
C ALA A 52 -21.24 2.93 -8.56
N SER A 53 -21.15 1.75 -9.18
CA SER A 53 -19.89 1.02 -9.37
C SER A 53 -18.94 1.74 -10.34
N GLU A 54 -19.46 2.28 -11.44
CA GLU A 54 -18.68 3.08 -12.40
C GLU A 54 -18.18 4.36 -11.76
N ALA A 55 -19.02 5.05 -10.99
CA ALA A 55 -18.66 6.25 -10.24
C ALA A 55 -17.45 6.02 -9.31
N VAL A 56 -17.51 4.95 -8.51
CA VAL A 56 -16.44 4.60 -7.58
C VAL A 56 -15.19 4.12 -8.35
N SER A 57 -15.35 3.40 -9.46
CA SER A 57 -14.23 2.96 -10.30
C SER A 57 -13.45 4.13 -10.88
N VAL A 58 -14.14 5.12 -11.46
CA VAL A 58 -13.53 6.35 -11.97
C VAL A 58 -12.83 7.13 -10.86
N ALA A 59 -13.46 7.24 -9.69
CA ALA A 59 -12.86 7.92 -8.53
C ALA A 59 -11.56 7.24 -8.06
N ILE A 60 -11.56 5.91 -7.93
CA ILE A 60 -10.38 5.14 -7.51
C ILE A 60 -9.30 5.19 -8.60
N GLY A 61 -9.67 5.09 -9.89
CA GLY A 61 -8.75 5.25 -11.00
C GLY A 61 -8.08 6.63 -11.02
N GLY A 62 -8.86 7.69 -10.78
CA GLY A 62 -8.35 9.06 -10.63
C GLY A 62 -7.40 9.22 -9.43
N LEU A 63 -7.72 8.57 -8.31
CA LEU A 63 -6.87 8.55 -7.13
C LEU A 63 -5.55 7.78 -7.38
N ALA A 64 -5.60 6.66 -8.10
CA ALA A 64 -4.40 5.93 -8.52
C ALA A 64 -3.52 6.78 -9.44
N LEU A 65 -4.11 7.49 -10.41
CA LEU A 65 -3.37 8.44 -11.26
C LEU A 65 -2.72 9.56 -10.44
N SER A 66 -3.44 10.09 -9.45
CA SER A 66 -2.92 11.13 -8.54
C SER A 66 -1.71 10.62 -7.75
N PHE A 67 -1.75 9.38 -7.27
CA PHE A 67 -0.58 8.74 -6.67
C PHE A 67 0.56 8.56 -7.66
N THR A 68 0.31 8.06 -8.87
CA THR A 68 1.36 7.89 -9.89
C THR A 68 2.08 9.22 -10.18
N LEU A 69 1.32 10.31 -10.32
CA LEU A 69 1.89 11.64 -10.56
C LEU A 69 2.69 12.16 -9.36
N ALA A 70 2.20 11.95 -8.13
CA ALA A 70 2.97 12.24 -6.92
C ALA A 70 4.20 11.32 -6.75
N GLY A 71 4.18 10.14 -7.37
CA GLY A 71 5.26 9.16 -7.39
C GLY A 71 6.45 9.59 -8.24
N ILE A 72 6.26 10.42 -9.26
CA ILE A 72 7.35 10.93 -10.10
C ILE A 72 8.38 11.76 -9.29
N PRO A 73 8.00 12.84 -8.57
CA PRO A 73 8.96 13.59 -7.77
C PRO A 73 9.55 12.75 -6.64
N ALA A 74 8.77 11.85 -6.03
CA ALA A 74 9.25 10.92 -5.02
C ALA A 74 10.35 10.00 -5.61
N LEU A 75 10.10 9.39 -6.77
CA LEU A 75 11.06 8.54 -7.45
C LEU A 75 12.35 9.31 -7.78
N ILE A 76 12.25 10.50 -8.37
CA ILE A 76 13.42 11.31 -8.76
C ILE A 76 14.29 11.63 -7.55
N HIS A 77 13.67 11.99 -6.42
CA HIS A 77 14.37 12.33 -5.18
C HIS A 77 15.00 11.11 -4.51
N TYR A 78 14.25 10.00 -4.41
CA TYR A 78 14.63 8.84 -3.59
C TYR A 78 15.40 7.76 -4.36
N ARG A 79 15.36 7.72 -5.71
CA ARG A 79 15.99 6.64 -6.52
C ARG A 79 17.46 6.35 -6.20
N ARG A 80 18.22 7.35 -5.73
CA ARG A 80 19.65 7.22 -5.39
C ARG A 80 19.91 6.82 -3.94
N LYS A 81 18.91 6.93 -3.07
CA LYS A 81 19.02 6.70 -1.62
C LYS A 81 18.62 5.28 -1.19
N GLY A 82 18.16 4.45 -2.14
CA GLY A 82 17.67 3.11 -1.85
C GLY A 82 18.77 2.13 -1.45
N LEU A 83 18.43 1.18 -0.56
CA LEU A 83 19.32 0.09 -0.14
C LEU A 83 19.72 -0.79 -1.34
N VAL A 84 18.75 -1.09 -2.21
CA VAL A 84 18.95 -1.77 -3.49
C VAL A 84 19.17 -0.73 -4.58
N ARG A 85 20.29 -0.88 -5.30
CA ARG A 85 20.67 0.01 -6.41
C ARG A 85 19.63 -0.05 -7.54
N TRP A 86 19.31 1.11 -8.11
CA TRP A 86 18.36 1.26 -9.22
C TRP A 86 18.62 0.32 -10.41
N ARG A 87 19.89 0.13 -10.78
CA ARG A 87 20.27 -0.81 -11.86
C ARG A 87 19.80 -2.25 -11.61
N ARG A 88 19.85 -2.71 -10.35
CA ARG A 88 19.34 -4.04 -10.00
C ARG A 88 17.82 -4.07 -10.11
N ILE A 89 17.13 -3.03 -9.68
CA ILE A 89 15.65 -2.94 -9.78
C ILE A 89 15.20 -3.01 -11.24
N LEU A 90 15.87 -2.28 -12.14
CA LEU A 90 15.59 -2.36 -13.58
C LEU A 90 15.86 -3.76 -14.14
N LEU A 91 16.95 -4.42 -13.72
CA LEU A 91 17.24 -5.80 -14.11
C LEU A 91 16.14 -6.77 -13.65
N TRP A 92 15.67 -6.64 -12.40
CA TRP A 92 14.56 -7.45 -11.89
C TRP A 92 13.27 -7.18 -12.67
N ALA A 93 12.99 -5.92 -13.04
CA ALA A 93 11.84 -5.58 -13.88
C ALA A 93 11.93 -6.19 -15.28
N THR A 94 13.12 -6.20 -15.90
CA THR A 94 13.31 -6.87 -17.20
C THR A 94 13.16 -8.38 -17.10
N LEU A 95 13.69 -9.01 -16.04
CA LEU A 95 13.55 -10.45 -15.82
C LEU A 95 12.09 -10.83 -15.53
N ALA A 96 11.38 -10.01 -14.75
CA ALA A 96 9.96 -10.21 -14.48
C ALA A 96 9.11 -10.05 -15.75
N SER A 97 9.42 -9.08 -16.62
CA SER A 97 8.75 -8.93 -17.92
C SER A 97 8.95 -10.18 -18.79
N LEU A 98 10.18 -10.69 -18.89
CA LEU A 98 10.47 -11.93 -19.62
C LEU A 98 9.72 -13.13 -19.04
N ALA A 99 9.66 -13.25 -17.71
CA ALA A 99 8.90 -14.31 -17.04
C ALA A 99 7.39 -14.21 -17.33
N SER A 100 6.82 -12.99 -17.38
CA SER A 100 5.41 -12.77 -17.73
C SER A 100 5.08 -13.19 -19.16
N ILE A 101 6.00 -12.98 -20.10
CA ILE A 101 5.84 -13.47 -21.49
C ILE A 101 5.78 -14.99 -21.50
N ILE A 102 6.71 -15.67 -20.82
CA ILE A 102 6.74 -17.13 -20.74
C ILE A 102 5.46 -17.66 -20.12
N ALA A 103 5.00 -17.05 -19.02
CA ALA A 103 3.75 -17.41 -18.36
C ALA A 103 2.54 -17.23 -19.29
N THR A 104 2.51 -16.14 -20.06
CA THR A 104 1.44 -15.86 -21.04
C THR A 104 1.47 -16.89 -22.17
N ALA A 105 2.64 -17.23 -22.69
CA ALA A 105 2.80 -18.25 -23.73
C ALA A 105 2.33 -19.63 -23.26
N ILE A 106 2.70 -20.05 -22.04
CA ILE A 106 2.21 -21.29 -21.43
C ILE A 106 0.69 -21.24 -21.27
N GLY A 107 0.15 -20.10 -20.79
CA GLY A 107 -1.29 -19.90 -20.66
C GLY A 107 -2.03 -20.01 -21.99
N MET A 108 -1.47 -19.47 -23.07
CA MET A 108 -2.04 -19.59 -24.42
C MET A 108 -2.01 -21.03 -24.94
N VAL A 109 -0.93 -21.78 -24.71
CA VAL A 109 -0.86 -23.21 -25.09
C VAL A 109 -1.95 -24.01 -24.37
N ILE A 110 -2.07 -23.83 -23.05
CA ILE A 110 -3.12 -24.47 -22.26
C ILE A 110 -4.50 -24.04 -22.77
N ALA A 111 -4.73 -22.75 -22.98
CA ALA A 111 -6.03 -22.24 -23.43
C ALA A 111 -6.42 -22.77 -24.81
N ASN A 112 -5.46 -22.96 -25.71
CA ASN A 112 -5.68 -23.57 -27.02
C ASN A 112 -6.15 -25.04 -26.91
N ASP A 113 -5.65 -25.80 -25.93
CA ASP A 113 -6.06 -27.18 -25.70
C ASP A 113 -7.50 -27.29 -25.17
N TYR A 114 -7.93 -26.35 -24.32
CA TYR A 114 -9.27 -26.35 -23.71
C TYR A 114 -10.33 -25.60 -24.52
N TYR A 115 -9.93 -24.58 -25.29
CA TYR A 115 -10.83 -23.71 -26.06
C TYR A 115 -10.27 -23.45 -27.47
N PRO A 116 -10.15 -24.48 -28.31
CA PRO A 116 -9.55 -24.35 -29.65
C PRO A 116 -10.32 -23.36 -30.54
N ASP A 117 -11.63 -23.23 -30.33
CA ASP A 117 -12.50 -22.32 -31.09
C ASP A 117 -12.16 -20.83 -30.85
N LEU A 118 -11.45 -20.49 -29.77
CA LEU A 118 -10.98 -19.12 -29.49
C LEU A 118 -9.64 -18.80 -30.14
N PHE A 119 -8.93 -19.81 -30.65
CA PHE A 119 -7.58 -19.68 -31.20
C PHE A 119 -7.56 -20.17 -32.66
N GLU A 120 -8.24 -19.43 -33.54
CA GLU A 120 -8.04 -19.58 -34.97
C GLU A 120 -6.69 -18.95 -35.35
N PHE A 121 -5.63 -19.77 -35.38
CA PHE A 121 -4.36 -19.34 -35.94
C PHE A 121 -4.51 -19.20 -37.45
N PRO A 122 -4.29 -18.00 -38.02
CA PRO A 122 -4.29 -17.86 -39.48
C PRO A 122 -3.23 -18.79 -40.07
N GLN A 123 -3.52 -19.37 -41.23
CA GLN A 123 -2.54 -20.15 -41.99
C GLN A 123 -1.46 -19.21 -42.52
N LEU A 124 -0.44 -18.95 -41.69
CA LEU A 124 0.71 -18.12 -42.02
C LEU A 124 1.81 -18.98 -42.63
N SER A 125 2.51 -18.44 -43.62
CA SER A 125 3.79 -19.02 -44.05
C SER A 125 4.81 -18.96 -42.91
N ALA A 126 5.85 -19.80 -42.95
CA ALA A 126 6.87 -19.83 -41.89
C ALA A 126 7.55 -18.47 -41.65
N ALA A 127 7.73 -17.68 -42.72
CA ALA A 127 8.29 -16.33 -42.65
C ALA A 127 7.32 -15.34 -41.97
N GLU A 128 6.04 -15.38 -42.33
CA GLU A 128 5.00 -14.54 -41.72
C GLU A 128 4.80 -14.90 -40.24
N PHE A 129 4.80 -16.19 -39.91
CA PHE A 129 4.73 -16.66 -38.53
C PHE A 129 5.90 -16.13 -37.70
N ALA A 130 7.14 -16.21 -38.21
CA ALA A 130 8.31 -15.69 -37.52
C ALA A 130 8.21 -14.19 -37.24
N VAL A 131 7.70 -13.40 -38.20
CA VAL A 131 7.50 -11.95 -38.05
C VAL A 131 6.41 -11.64 -37.03
N VAL A 132 5.26 -12.31 -37.11
CA VAL A 132 4.13 -12.12 -36.18
C VAL A 132 4.52 -12.54 -34.76
N ALA A 133 5.19 -13.69 -34.59
CA ALA A 133 5.64 -14.16 -33.29
C ALA A 133 6.68 -13.21 -32.66
N THR A 134 7.65 -12.74 -33.44
CA THR A 134 8.68 -11.82 -32.95
C THR A 134 8.10 -10.46 -32.56
N SER A 135 7.24 -9.88 -33.41
CA SER A 135 6.60 -8.58 -33.15
C SER A 135 5.65 -8.65 -31.95
N THR A 136 4.87 -9.73 -31.82
CA THR A 136 3.98 -9.96 -30.67
C THR A 136 4.78 -10.13 -29.38
N THR A 137 5.85 -10.92 -29.40
CA THR A 137 6.72 -11.13 -28.23
C THR A 137 7.37 -9.82 -27.78
N LEU A 138 7.86 -9.01 -28.73
CA LEU A 138 8.43 -7.70 -28.42
C LEU A 138 7.38 -6.74 -27.85
N ALA A 139 6.18 -6.71 -28.43
CA ALA A 139 5.08 -5.88 -27.94
C ALA A 139 4.69 -6.26 -26.51
N LEU A 140 4.56 -7.56 -26.21
CA LEU A 140 4.29 -8.07 -24.86
C LEU A 140 5.42 -7.72 -23.89
N PHE A 141 6.68 -7.85 -24.29
CA PHE A 141 7.82 -7.45 -23.46
C PHE A 141 7.77 -5.98 -23.06
N VAL A 142 7.52 -5.10 -24.04
CA VAL A 142 7.41 -3.66 -23.80
C VAL A 142 6.19 -3.36 -22.92
N ALA A 143 5.04 -3.97 -23.19
CA ALA A 143 3.82 -3.78 -22.40
C ALA A 143 4.01 -4.19 -20.93
N PHE A 144 4.53 -5.40 -20.67
CA PHE A 144 4.78 -5.86 -19.31
C PHE A 144 5.85 -5.03 -18.60
N LEU A 145 6.92 -4.62 -19.30
CA LEU A 145 7.95 -3.77 -18.71
C LEU A 145 7.37 -2.41 -18.31
N LEU A 146 6.59 -1.77 -19.19
CA LEU A 146 5.92 -0.50 -18.90
C LEU A 146 4.94 -0.65 -17.74
N MET A 147 4.18 -1.75 -17.67
CA MET A 147 3.27 -2.02 -16.56
C MET A 147 4.03 -2.15 -15.22
N ILE A 148 5.14 -2.88 -15.19
CA ILE A 148 5.97 -3.02 -13.98
C ILE A 148 6.53 -1.66 -13.54
N LEU A 149 7.03 -0.87 -14.49
CA LEU A 149 7.54 0.46 -14.21
C LEU A 149 6.43 1.40 -13.71
N PHE A 150 5.24 1.33 -14.30
CA PHE A 150 4.07 2.08 -13.86
C PHE A 150 3.70 1.73 -12.41
N VAL A 151 3.59 0.43 -12.09
CA VAL A 151 3.30 -0.04 -10.72
C VAL A 151 4.39 0.39 -9.74
N LEU A 152 5.65 0.43 -10.16
CA LEU A 152 6.75 0.94 -9.35
C LEU A 152 6.57 2.44 -9.06
N VAL A 153 6.30 3.28 -10.07
CA VAL A 153 6.05 4.72 -9.87
C VAL A 153 4.84 4.96 -8.98
N LEU A 154 3.75 4.24 -9.22
CA LEU A 154 2.54 4.26 -8.39
C LEU A 154 2.87 3.93 -6.93
N SER A 155 3.68 2.89 -6.70
CA SER A 155 4.11 2.49 -5.35
C SER A 155 4.95 3.56 -4.67
N PHE A 156 5.83 4.27 -5.41
CA PHE A 156 6.53 5.46 -4.89
C PHE A 156 5.56 6.58 -4.51
N GLY A 157 4.47 6.75 -5.25
CA GLY A 157 3.42 7.72 -4.97
C GLY A 157 2.68 7.41 -3.68
N VAL A 158 2.12 6.20 -3.59
CA VAL A 158 1.37 5.70 -2.42
C VAL A 158 2.24 5.79 -1.16
N VAL A 159 3.44 5.21 -1.20
CA VAL A 159 4.34 5.21 -0.04
C VAL A 159 4.87 6.61 0.26
N GLY A 160 5.16 7.42 -0.77
CA GLY A 160 5.65 8.78 -0.59
C GLY A 160 4.64 9.68 0.11
N VAL A 161 3.37 9.64 -0.30
CA VAL A 161 2.27 10.38 0.35
C VAL A 161 2.08 9.89 1.78
N MET A 162 2.06 8.57 1.99
CA MET A 162 1.96 7.97 3.32
C MET A 162 3.08 8.45 4.26
N CYS A 163 4.33 8.36 3.83
CA CYS A 163 5.48 8.76 4.65
C CYS A 163 5.47 10.27 4.94
N ALA A 164 5.08 11.10 3.96
CA ALA A 164 4.93 12.54 4.17
C ALA A 164 3.83 12.87 5.21
N ALA A 165 2.74 12.10 5.23
CA ALA A 165 1.69 12.23 6.24
C ALA A 165 2.17 11.74 7.62
N GLU A 166 2.78 10.55 7.68
CA GLU A 166 3.26 9.93 8.93
C GLU A 166 4.34 10.76 9.63
N ARG A 167 5.24 11.43 8.89
CA ARG A 167 6.21 12.37 9.50
C ARG A 167 5.55 13.45 10.37
N ARG A 168 4.30 13.82 10.07
CA ARG A 168 3.53 14.81 10.85
C ARG A 168 2.62 14.13 11.87
N LEU A 169 1.96 13.04 11.47
CA LEU A 169 0.95 12.37 12.27
C LEU A 169 1.56 11.54 13.40
N THR A 170 2.61 10.76 13.15
CA THR A 170 3.17 9.86 14.17
C THR A 170 3.68 10.61 15.41
N PRO A 171 4.48 11.70 15.31
CA PRO A 171 4.90 12.46 16.48
C PRO A 171 3.71 13.05 17.26
N TRP A 172 2.68 13.52 16.56
CA TRP A 172 1.47 14.04 17.17
C TRP A 172 0.70 12.95 17.94
N ILE A 173 0.54 11.76 17.35
CA ILE A 173 -0.08 10.59 18.00
C ILE A 173 0.66 10.22 19.29
N LEU A 174 1.99 10.10 19.23
CA LEU A 174 2.80 9.71 20.39
C LEU A 174 2.67 10.71 21.54
N ARG A 175 2.65 12.01 21.25
CA ARG A 175 2.41 13.05 22.27
C ARG A 175 1.02 12.99 22.85
N ARG A 176 0.00 12.77 22.02
CA ARG A 176 -1.38 12.63 22.48
C ARG A 176 -1.56 11.44 23.42
N ILE A 177 -0.88 10.33 23.14
CA ILE A 177 -0.87 9.17 24.04
C ILE A 177 -0.26 9.56 25.40
N ILE A 178 0.86 10.29 25.43
CA ILE A 178 1.51 10.75 26.68
C ILE A 178 0.60 11.71 27.46
N GLN A 179 -0.01 12.69 26.78
CA GLN A 179 -0.86 13.72 27.39
C GLN A 179 -2.20 13.15 27.89
N GLY A 180 -2.80 12.23 27.14
CA GLY A 180 -4.09 11.59 27.46
C GLY A 180 -4.07 10.71 28.71
N GLY A 181 -2.88 10.37 29.23
CA GLY A 181 -2.74 9.67 30.52
C GLY A 181 -3.04 10.54 31.76
N GLY A 182 -3.25 11.85 31.60
CA GLY A 182 -3.37 12.79 32.73
C GLY A 182 -4.70 13.50 32.94
N SER A 183 -5.61 13.55 31.97
CA SER A 183 -6.82 14.38 32.04
C SER A 183 -8.08 13.56 32.32
N GLY A 184 -8.80 13.90 33.39
CA GLY A 184 -10.04 13.23 33.83
C GLY A 184 -11.24 13.35 32.87
N GLN A 185 -11.12 14.10 31.77
CA GLN A 185 -12.04 14.06 30.64
C GLN A 185 -11.29 13.56 29.40
N LEU A 186 -11.58 12.33 28.99
CA LEU A 186 -11.04 11.74 27.77
C LEU A 186 -11.71 12.39 26.57
N SER A 187 -10.93 13.05 25.71
CA SER A 187 -11.43 13.51 24.41
C SER A 187 -11.82 12.31 23.55
N LEU A 188 -12.76 12.46 22.60
CA LEU A 188 -13.10 11.42 21.61
C LEU A 188 -11.86 10.92 20.87
N TYR A 189 -10.87 11.80 20.65
CA TYR A 189 -9.59 11.44 20.05
C TYR A 189 -8.76 10.52 20.94
N ASP A 190 -8.70 10.81 22.25
CA ASP A 190 -7.93 9.99 23.21
C ASP A 190 -8.58 8.61 23.38
N MET A 191 -9.92 8.55 23.38
CA MET A 191 -10.67 7.29 23.34
C MET A 191 -10.35 6.49 22.07
N THR A 192 -10.32 7.15 20.92
CA THR A 192 -10.02 6.49 19.64
C THR A 192 -8.59 5.96 19.59
N LEU A 193 -7.61 6.74 20.06
CA LEU A 193 -6.21 6.31 20.14
C LEU A 193 -6.05 5.14 21.10
N LYS A 194 -6.62 5.23 22.31
CA LYS A 194 -6.59 4.14 23.29
C LYS A 194 -7.23 2.86 22.75
N TRP A 195 -8.36 3.00 22.05
CA TRP A 195 -9.05 1.90 21.37
C TRP A 195 -8.24 1.31 20.22
N LEU A 196 -7.57 2.14 19.41
CA LEU A 196 -6.80 1.72 18.23
C LEU A 196 -5.52 0.98 18.63
N PHE A 197 -4.82 1.48 19.65
CA PHE A 197 -3.60 0.90 20.19
C PHE A 197 -3.86 -0.14 21.27
N ASP A 198 -5.12 -0.40 21.63
CA ASP A 198 -5.52 -1.36 22.67
C ASP A 198 -4.72 -1.19 23.97
N ILE A 199 -4.54 0.06 24.42
CA ILE A 199 -3.71 0.38 25.58
C ILE A 199 -4.50 0.03 26.86
N PRO A 200 -4.03 -0.93 27.69
CA PRO A 200 -4.71 -1.29 28.93
C PRO A 200 -4.77 -0.11 29.93
N ASP A 201 -5.88 0.00 30.66
CA ASP A 201 -6.11 1.07 31.66
C ASP A 201 -5.08 1.09 32.79
N VAL A 202 -4.42 -0.04 33.06
CA VAL A 202 -3.46 -0.21 34.15
C VAL A 202 -2.07 0.36 33.82
N LEU A 203 -1.79 0.62 32.53
CA LEU A 203 -0.50 1.16 32.10
C LEU A 203 -0.50 2.69 32.16
N ASP A 204 0.61 3.28 32.64
CA ASP A 204 0.81 4.73 32.60
C ASP A 204 1.39 5.15 31.23
N PRO A 205 0.61 5.83 30.36
CA PRO A 205 1.06 6.25 29.03
C PRO A 205 2.22 7.25 29.06
N ARG A 206 2.48 7.91 30.21
CA ARG A 206 3.61 8.85 30.37
C ARG A 206 4.96 8.14 30.35
N THR A 207 4.98 6.84 30.60
CA THR A 207 6.20 6.02 30.54
C THR A 207 6.55 5.57 29.13
N LEU A 208 5.93 6.17 28.10
CA LEU A 208 6.19 5.86 26.70
C LEU A 208 7.64 6.19 26.34
N THR A 209 8.35 5.18 25.85
CA THR A 209 9.74 5.28 25.38
C THR A 209 9.83 4.89 23.92
N ILE A 210 10.76 5.52 23.21
CA ILE A 210 11.06 5.24 21.80
C ILE A 210 12.48 4.70 21.72
N ASN A 211 12.61 3.41 21.43
CA ASN A 211 13.88 2.73 21.26
C ASN A 211 13.99 2.22 19.81
N PRO A 212 14.40 3.09 18.86
CA PRO A 212 14.38 2.75 17.44
C PRO A 212 15.33 1.59 17.15
N SER A 213 14.84 0.62 16.39
CA SER A 213 15.67 -0.50 15.94
C SER A 213 16.77 -0.02 14.99
N GLU A 214 17.91 -0.70 14.99
CA GLU A 214 19.07 -0.37 14.14
C GLU A 214 18.67 -0.08 12.69
N ARG A 215 19.36 0.89 12.07
CA ARG A 215 19.16 1.24 10.67
C ARG A 215 19.30 0.01 9.79
N ARG A 216 18.31 -0.21 8.92
CA ARG A 216 18.28 -1.33 8.01
C ARG A 216 19.35 -1.14 6.92
N THR A 217 20.19 -2.14 6.71
CA THR A 217 21.25 -2.11 5.68
C THR A 217 20.85 -2.85 4.40
N CYS A 218 19.92 -3.81 4.49
CA CYS A 218 19.40 -4.55 3.34
C CYS A 218 17.91 -4.90 3.50
N VAL A 219 17.23 -5.07 2.36
CA VAL A 219 15.86 -5.59 2.30
C VAL A 219 15.95 -7.10 2.06
N ARG A 220 15.54 -7.91 3.04
CA ARG A 220 15.46 -9.36 2.89
C ARG A 220 14.01 -9.75 2.60
N TRP A 221 13.83 -10.82 1.83
CA TRP A 221 12.50 -11.37 1.55
C TRP A 221 11.69 -11.68 2.80
N GLN A 222 12.35 -12.12 3.88
CA GLN A 222 11.71 -12.40 5.16
C GLN A 222 11.04 -11.17 5.79
N ASP A 223 11.60 -9.98 5.54
CA ASP A 223 11.06 -8.72 6.05
C ASP A 223 9.77 -8.31 5.31
N LEU A 224 9.63 -8.71 4.03
CA LEU A 224 8.45 -8.44 3.20
C LEU A 224 7.26 -9.34 3.57
N LYS A 225 7.52 -10.56 4.03
CA LYS A 225 6.48 -11.58 4.25
C LYS A 225 5.37 -11.10 5.16
N VAL A 226 5.72 -10.51 6.31
CA VAL A 226 4.73 -10.16 7.33
C VAL A 226 3.83 -9.00 6.87
N PRO A 227 4.35 -7.84 6.41
CA PRO A 227 3.50 -6.77 5.90
C PRO A 227 2.66 -7.19 4.69
N VAL A 228 3.23 -7.96 3.76
CA VAL A 228 2.49 -8.44 2.58
C VAL A 228 1.38 -9.39 3.01
N ALA A 229 1.65 -10.35 3.89
CA ALA A 229 0.63 -11.26 4.40
C ALA A 229 -0.52 -10.53 5.10
N TRP A 230 -0.23 -9.46 5.85
CA TRP A 230 -1.26 -8.62 6.45
C TRP A 230 -2.13 -7.91 5.41
N GLN A 231 -1.51 -7.34 4.37
CA GLN A 231 -2.25 -6.70 3.27
C GLN A 231 -3.08 -7.73 2.49
N MET A 232 -2.54 -8.92 2.24
CA MET A 232 -3.26 -10.02 1.59
C MET A 232 -4.47 -10.47 2.42
N LEU A 233 -4.28 -10.70 3.73
CA LEU A 233 -5.37 -11.06 4.63
C LEU A 233 -6.47 -10.00 4.61
N PHE A 234 -6.09 -8.72 4.66
CA PHE A 234 -7.02 -7.61 4.62
C PHE A 234 -7.79 -7.54 3.30
N GLY A 235 -7.09 -7.70 2.18
CA GLY A 235 -7.73 -7.70 0.88
C GLY A 235 -8.65 -8.90 0.69
N ILE A 236 -8.31 -10.08 1.21
CA ILE A 236 -9.23 -11.25 1.21
C ILE A 236 -10.51 -10.90 1.98
N VAL A 237 -10.40 -10.35 3.18
CA VAL A 237 -11.57 -9.97 3.98
C VAL A 237 -12.38 -8.88 3.28
N LEU A 238 -11.72 -7.90 2.65
CA LEU A 238 -12.38 -6.85 1.88
C LEU A 238 -13.10 -7.41 0.65
N ALA A 239 -12.45 -8.29 -0.12
CA ALA A 239 -13.03 -8.91 -1.30
C ALA A 239 -14.24 -9.77 -0.93
N ILE A 240 -14.12 -10.53 0.17
CA ILE A 240 -15.23 -11.23 0.80
C ILE A 240 -16.34 -10.20 1.10
N TYR A 241 -16.10 -9.19 1.94
CA TYR A 241 -17.09 -8.17 2.33
C TYR A 241 -17.82 -7.51 1.14
N VAL A 242 -17.07 -6.99 0.16
CA VAL A 242 -17.64 -6.30 -0.99
C VAL A 242 -18.51 -7.23 -1.83
N SER A 243 -18.14 -8.52 -1.92
CA SER A 243 -18.96 -9.53 -2.60
C SER A 243 -20.34 -9.77 -1.95
N PHE A 244 -20.56 -9.34 -0.70
CA PHE A 244 -21.86 -9.43 -0.03
C PHE A 244 -22.66 -8.15 -0.06
N ASN A 245 -22.03 -7.03 -0.36
CA ASN A 245 -22.64 -5.75 -0.12
C ASN A 245 -23.84 -5.60 -1.09
N PRO A 246 -25.07 -5.48 -0.56
CA PRO A 246 -26.28 -5.38 -1.37
C PRO A 246 -26.31 -4.11 -2.22
N PHE A 247 -25.38 -3.16 -2.08
CA PHE A 247 -25.20 -2.06 -3.04
C PHE A 247 -24.64 -2.52 -4.40
N PHE A 248 -23.98 -3.67 -4.47
CA PHE A 248 -23.52 -4.30 -5.72
C PHE A 248 -24.49 -5.42 -6.15
N THR A 249 -25.80 -5.21 -5.94
CA THR A 249 -26.86 -6.24 -5.92
C THR A 249 -27.07 -7.00 -7.21
N ASP A 250 -26.53 -6.52 -8.33
CA ASP A 250 -26.65 -7.27 -9.57
C ASP A 250 -25.73 -8.49 -9.49
N ARG A 251 -26.35 -9.68 -9.43
CA ARG A 251 -25.65 -10.97 -9.28
C ARG A 251 -25.24 -11.54 -10.63
N SER A 252 -25.31 -10.73 -11.68
CA SER A 252 -24.82 -11.08 -13.01
C SER A 252 -23.30 -11.30 -12.98
N PRO A 253 -22.76 -12.23 -13.80
CA PRO A 253 -21.32 -12.43 -13.92
C PRO A 253 -20.55 -11.14 -14.24
N SER A 254 -21.11 -10.26 -15.08
CA SER A 254 -20.54 -8.96 -15.44
C SER A 254 -20.40 -8.02 -14.24
N ALA A 255 -21.40 -7.94 -13.37
CA ALA A 255 -21.35 -7.12 -12.16
C ALA A 255 -20.27 -7.60 -11.17
N LEU A 256 -20.08 -8.93 -11.03
CA LEU A 256 -18.99 -9.48 -10.22
C LEU A 256 -17.62 -9.10 -10.78
N PHE A 257 -17.42 -9.18 -12.11
CA PHE A 257 -16.16 -8.73 -12.73
C PHE A 257 -15.91 -7.24 -12.50
N GLN A 258 -16.93 -6.39 -12.57
CA GLN A 258 -16.80 -4.96 -12.25
C GLN A 258 -16.39 -4.74 -10.79
N VAL A 259 -16.99 -5.48 -9.84
CA VAL A 259 -16.62 -5.43 -8.42
C VAL A 259 -15.17 -5.84 -8.18
N PHE A 260 -14.71 -6.92 -8.81
CA PHE A 260 -13.32 -7.35 -8.68
C PHE A 260 -12.33 -6.41 -9.38
N SER A 261 -12.74 -5.79 -10.50
CA SER A 261 -11.97 -4.73 -11.14
C SER A 261 -11.81 -3.53 -10.20
N LEU A 262 -12.89 -3.10 -9.56
CA LEU A 262 -12.90 -2.04 -8.56
C LEU A 262 -11.97 -2.35 -7.38
N LEU A 263 -12.09 -3.56 -6.83
CA LEU A 263 -11.23 -4.05 -5.75
C LEU A 263 -9.75 -4.07 -6.16
N SER A 264 -9.47 -4.46 -7.40
CA SER A 264 -8.11 -4.48 -7.95
C SER A 264 -7.53 -3.06 -8.04
N SER A 265 -8.33 -2.06 -8.39
CA SER A 265 -7.92 -0.66 -8.32
C SER A 265 -7.73 -0.18 -6.86
N ALA A 266 -8.57 -0.65 -5.94
CA ALA A 266 -8.48 -0.33 -4.51
C ALA A 266 -7.28 -1.00 -3.80
N ALA A 267 -6.67 -2.02 -4.42
CA ALA A 267 -5.55 -2.76 -3.84
C ALA A 267 -4.36 -1.87 -3.46
N PHE A 268 -4.17 -0.74 -4.14
CA PHE A 268 -3.12 0.24 -3.84
C PHE A 268 -3.41 1.13 -2.62
N VAL A 269 -4.64 1.15 -2.13
CA VAL A 269 -5.02 1.86 -0.90
C VAL A 269 -4.68 1.04 0.34
N LEU A 270 -4.72 -0.30 0.26
CA LEU A 270 -4.44 -1.19 1.39
C LEU A 270 -3.05 -0.99 2.04
N PRO A 271 -1.95 -0.79 1.27
CA PRO A 271 -0.66 -0.42 1.85
C PRO A 271 -0.72 0.81 2.77
N LEU A 272 -1.56 1.82 2.47
CA LEU A 272 -1.71 3.03 3.29
C LEU A 272 -2.29 2.74 4.68
N MET A 273 -3.06 1.66 4.82
CA MET A 273 -3.64 1.27 6.10
C MET A 273 -2.67 0.44 6.92
N ILE A 274 -1.95 -0.48 6.28
CA ILE A 274 -1.13 -1.49 6.98
C ILE A 274 0.29 -1.02 7.28
N LEU A 275 0.95 -0.37 6.31
CA LEU A 275 2.37 0.01 6.45
C LEU A 275 2.63 1.01 7.59
N PRO A 276 1.75 1.97 7.92
CA PRO A 276 1.97 2.86 9.06
C PRO A 276 2.19 2.13 10.38
N TRP A 277 1.58 0.96 10.58
CA TRP A 277 1.73 0.19 11.81
C TRP A 277 3.16 -0.32 12.01
N PHE A 278 3.85 -0.61 10.90
CA PHE A 278 5.24 -1.06 10.94
C PHE A 278 6.22 0.05 11.34
N ILE A 279 5.82 1.32 11.25
CA ILE A 279 6.59 2.45 11.79
C ILE A 279 6.72 2.31 13.31
N PHE A 280 5.61 2.02 14.03
CA PHE A 280 5.64 1.82 15.48
C PHE A 280 6.52 0.64 15.89
N LYS A 281 6.57 -0.42 15.05
CA LYS A 281 7.50 -1.53 15.23
C LYS A 281 8.96 -1.07 15.09
N LYS A 282 9.27 -0.29 14.04
CA LYS A 282 10.61 0.23 13.78
C LYS A 282 11.10 1.21 14.85
N LEU A 283 10.19 2.07 15.34
CA LEU A 283 10.45 3.01 16.42
C LEU A 283 10.64 2.34 17.78
N GLY A 284 10.24 1.07 17.94
CA GLY A 284 10.27 0.39 19.22
C GLY A 284 9.44 1.12 20.29
N ALA A 285 8.33 1.75 19.88
CA ALA A 285 7.49 2.55 20.76
C ALA A 285 6.79 1.63 21.79
N SER A 286 7.10 1.83 23.07
CA SER A 286 6.62 0.96 24.14
C SER A 286 6.29 1.74 25.41
N ILE A 287 5.28 1.26 26.14
CA ILE A 287 4.86 1.78 27.44
C ILE A 287 5.36 0.80 28.51
N ARG A 288 5.96 1.31 29.59
CA ARG A 288 6.44 0.45 30.67
C ARG A 288 5.26 -0.17 31.41
N GLY A 289 5.26 -1.49 31.49
CA GLY A 289 4.31 -2.25 32.31
C GLY A 289 5.01 -2.88 33.51
N GLN A 290 4.23 -3.26 34.52
CA GLN A 290 4.75 -3.85 35.76
C GLN A 290 5.51 -5.17 35.54
N ALA A 291 5.06 -6.00 34.59
CA ALA A 291 5.67 -7.30 34.29
C ALA A 291 6.38 -7.36 32.92
N LYS A 292 5.92 -6.57 31.95
CA LYS A 292 6.47 -6.54 30.59
C LYS A 292 6.15 -5.22 29.91
N GLU A 293 7.06 -4.74 29.08
CA GLU A 293 6.82 -3.58 28.22
C GLU A 293 5.72 -3.87 27.19
N PHE A 294 4.77 -2.95 27.10
CA PHE A 294 3.68 -2.99 26.12
C PHE A 294 4.11 -2.24 24.86
N ALA A 295 4.43 -2.99 23.80
CA ALA A 295 4.75 -2.41 22.51
C ALA A 295 3.47 -1.98 21.78
N LEU A 296 3.37 -0.71 21.38
CA LEU A 296 2.21 -0.16 20.67
C LEU A 296 1.85 -0.94 19.40
N TYR A 297 2.87 -1.44 18.69
CA TYR A 297 2.69 -2.32 17.53
C TYR A 297 1.90 -3.59 17.85
N ARG A 298 2.08 -4.19 19.05
CA ARG A 298 1.32 -5.39 19.44
C ARG A 298 -0.15 -5.05 19.67
N GLY A 299 -0.43 -3.90 20.27
CA GLY A 299 -1.78 -3.41 20.51
C GLY A 299 -2.56 -3.21 19.21
N ILE A 300 -2.02 -2.40 18.28
CA ILE A 300 -2.65 -2.22 16.94
C ILE A 300 -2.85 -3.57 16.27
N ARG A 301 -1.82 -4.42 16.23
CA ARG A 301 -1.88 -5.72 15.56
C ARG A 301 -2.99 -6.60 16.14
N ALA A 302 -3.12 -6.67 17.46
CA ALA A 302 -4.15 -7.47 18.13
C ALA A 302 -5.55 -6.94 17.83
N ARG A 303 -5.73 -5.61 17.92
CA ARG A 303 -7.01 -4.96 17.68
C ARG A 303 -7.51 -5.14 16.26
N VAL A 304 -6.63 -4.88 15.30
CA VAL A 304 -6.83 -5.16 13.88
C VAL A 304 -7.28 -6.61 13.72
N LEU A 305 -6.48 -7.58 14.19
CA LEU A 305 -6.80 -9.00 14.02
C LEU A 305 -8.18 -9.38 14.57
N GLN A 306 -8.51 -8.91 15.78
CA GLN A 306 -9.79 -9.20 16.43
C GLN A 306 -10.97 -8.64 15.64
N SER A 307 -10.88 -7.37 15.23
CA SER A 307 -11.92 -6.73 14.42
C SER A 307 -12.11 -7.43 13.08
N TYR A 308 -11.03 -7.86 12.41
CA TYR A 308 -11.13 -8.57 11.13
C TYR A 308 -11.63 -9.99 11.25
N PHE A 309 -11.24 -10.72 12.30
CA PHE A 309 -11.75 -12.07 12.51
C PHE A 309 -13.26 -12.03 12.75
N ALA A 310 -13.73 -11.10 13.60
CA ALA A 310 -15.15 -10.91 13.87
C ALA A 310 -15.93 -10.56 12.59
N ILE A 311 -15.48 -9.55 11.84
CA ILE A 311 -16.14 -9.12 10.60
C ILE A 311 -16.09 -10.24 9.54
N GLY A 312 -14.92 -10.83 9.33
CA GLY A 312 -14.71 -11.88 8.32
C GLY A 312 -15.56 -13.12 8.57
N THR A 313 -15.69 -13.57 9.82
CA THR A 313 -16.53 -14.72 10.19
C THR A 313 -18.01 -14.46 9.97
N ILE A 314 -18.52 -13.31 10.42
CA ILE A 314 -19.94 -12.94 10.23
C ILE A 314 -20.27 -12.93 8.74
N VAL A 315 -19.39 -12.33 7.94
CA VAL A 315 -19.58 -12.17 6.51
C VAL A 315 -19.52 -13.52 5.76
N LEU A 316 -18.61 -14.44 6.14
CA LEU A 316 -18.54 -15.79 5.58
C LEU A 316 -19.79 -16.63 5.86
N LEU A 317 -20.33 -16.57 7.09
CA LEU A 317 -21.53 -17.31 7.49
C LEU A 317 -22.77 -16.85 6.71
N VAL A 318 -22.88 -15.54 6.45
CA VAL A 318 -23.93 -14.97 5.62
C VAL A 318 -23.84 -15.46 4.17
N ARG A 319 -22.63 -15.74 3.63
CA ARG A 319 -22.45 -16.29 2.27
C ARG A 319 -23.05 -17.65 2.07
N ILE A 320 -22.65 -18.56 2.93
CA ILE A 320 -22.98 -19.97 2.82
C ILE A 320 -24.51 -20.10 2.86
N SER A 321 -25.17 -19.15 3.52
CA SER A 321 -26.61 -19.05 3.63
C SER A 321 -27.35 -18.51 2.38
N ILE A 322 -26.67 -17.89 1.40
CA ILE A 322 -27.34 -17.10 0.33
C ILE A 322 -27.06 -17.58 -1.13
N SER A 323 -26.12 -18.49 -1.39
CA SER A 323 -25.58 -18.61 -2.77
C SER A 323 -26.53 -19.24 -3.82
N LYS A 324 -26.80 -18.45 -4.89
CA LYS A 324 -27.27 -18.88 -6.23
C LYS A 324 -26.24 -18.56 -7.35
N ILE A 325 -24.97 -18.33 -6.99
CA ILE A 325 -23.91 -17.94 -7.95
C ILE A 325 -23.03 -19.15 -8.23
N GLU A 326 -22.61 -19.33 -9.49
CA GLU A 326 -21.64 -20.35 -9.88
C GLU A 326 -20.28 -20.09 -9.22
N LEU A 327 -19.76 -21.11 -8.55
CA LEU A 327 -18.52 -21.04 -7.77
C LEU A 327 -17.31 -20.64 -8.64
N THR A 328 -17.31 -21.03 -9.91
CA THR A 328 -16.24 -20.80 -10.88
C THR A 328 -15.99 -19.32 -11.15
N THR A 329 -17.01 -18.55 -11.52
CA THR A 329 -16.90 -17.10 -11.80
C THR A 329 -16.36 -16.32 -10.60
N PHE A 330 -16.78 -16.72 -9.39
CA PHE A 330 -16.27 -16.09 -8.18
C PHE A 330 -14.79 -16.40 -7.94
N LEU A 331 -14.36 -17.65 -8.13
CA LEU A 331 -12.97 -18.04 -7.94
C LEU A 331 -12.05 -17.33 -8.94
N GLU A 332 -12.49 -17.18 -10.20
CA GLU A 332 -11.75 -16.42 -11.21
C GLU A 332 -11.56 -14.96 -10.82
N GLY A 333 -12.65 -14.26 -10.49
CA GLY A 333 -12.59 -12.87 -10.06
C GLY A 333 -11.76 -12.66 -8.79
N LEU A 334 -11.92 -13.53 -7.79
CA LEU A 334 -11.12 -13.51 -6.57
C LEU A 334 -9.65 -13.75 -6.87
N SER A 335 -9.31 -14.71 -7.74
CA SER A 335 -7.91 -15.03 -8.08
C SER A 335 -7.21 -13.85 -8.77
N SER A 336 -7.89 -13.16 -9.69
CA SER A 336 -7.39 -11.96 -10.37
C SER A 336 -7.12 -10.83 -9.38
N PHE A 337 -8.08 -10.56 -8.48
CA PHE A 337 -7.90 -9.56 -7.43
C PHE A 337 -6.72 -9.90 -6.50
N LEU A 338 -6.62 -11.16 -6.05
CA LEU A 338 -5.53 -11.58 -5.17
C LEU A 338 -4.17 -11.48 -5.86
N PHE A 339 -4.10 -11.72 -7.16
CA PHE A 339 -2.88 -11.56 -7.94
C PHE A 339 -2.45 -10.08 -8.01
N VAL A 340 -3.37 -9.17 -8.34
CA VAL A 340 -3.11 -7.72 -8.36
C VAL A 340 -2.70 -7.22 -6.97
N LEU A 341 -3.41 -7.68 -5.93
CA LEU A 341 -3.10 -7.36 -4.54
C LEU A 341 -1.71 -7.83 -4.13
N LEU A 342 -1.33 -9.05 -4.49
CA LEU A 342 -0.01 -9.59 -4.16
C LEU A 342 1.09 -8.72 -4.79
N ILE A 343 0.93 -8.33 -6.06
CA ILE A 343 1.88 -7.47 -6.77
C ILE A 343 1.95 -6.09 -6.11
N SER A 344 0.81 -5.43 -5.91
CA SER A 344 0.74 -4.08 -5.36
C SER A 344 1.29 -4.02 -3.93
N SER A 345 0.89 -4.97 -3.07
CA SER A 345 1.38 -5.07 -1.70
C SER A 345 2.86 -5.36 -1.63
N THR A 346 3.38 -6.26 -2.47
CA THR A 346 4.80 -6.56 -2.51
C THR A 346 5.60 -5.35 -2.97
N MET A 347 5.15 -4.66 -4.02
CA MET A 347 5.85 -3.49 -4.57
C MET A 347 5.84 -2.31 -3.59
N CYS A 348 4.69 -1.97 -2.99
CA CYS A 348 4.61 -0.90 -1.99
C CYS A 348 5.46 -1.21 -0.76
N THR A 349 5.41 -2.44 -0.25
CA THR A 349 6.22 -2.86 0.90
C THR A 349 7.72 -2.81 0.58
N PHE A 350 8.11 -3.25 -0.62
CA PHE A 350 9.49 -3.16 -1.09
C PHE A 350 9.96 -1.70 -1.17
N VAL A 351 9.17 -0.81 -1.80
CA VAL A 351 9.50 0.62 -1.90
C VAL A 351 9.65 1.23 -0.51
N TYR A 352 8.74 0.93 0.41
CA TYR A 352 8.79 1.41 1.79
C TYR A 352 10.09 1.03 2.51
N PHE A 353 10.44 -0.27 2.56
CA PHE A 353 11.67 -0.70 3.25
C PHE A 353 12.94 -0.30 2.51
N ASN A 354 12.91 -0.22 1.18
CA ASN A 354 14.09 0.09 0.40
C ASN A 354 14.46 1.57 0.45
N TYR A 355 13.48 2.47 0.52
CA TYR A 355 13.70 3.91 0.36
C TYR A 355 13.29 4.77 1.56
N PHE A 356 12.23 4.40 2.30
CA PHE A 356 11.57 5.33 3.22
C PHE A 356 11.73 4.96 4.71
N GLU A 357 11.70 3.67 5.10
CA GLU A 357 11.63 3.23 6.51
C GLU A 357 12.69 3.89 7.40
N ASN A 358 13.97 3.86 7.00
CA ASN A 358 15.06 4.42 7.80
C ASN A 358 14.95 5.94 7.96
N GLU A 359 14.78 6.67 6.85
CA GLU A 359 14.68 8.13 6.91
C GLU A 359 13.44 8.58 7.70
N LEU A 360 12.31 7.90 7.52
CA LEU A 360 11.07 8.17 8.24
C LEU A 360 11.23 7.99 9.75
N ALA A 361 11.84 6.87 10.18
CA ALA A 361 12.06 6.61 11.59
C ALA A 361 12.97 7.67 12.23
N ASP A 362 14.06 8.05 11.55
CA ASP A 362 14.98 9.07 12.04
C ASP A 362 14.31 10.44 12.16
N ASP A 363 13.51 10.83 11.15
CA ASP A 363 12.78 12.10 11.15
C ASP A 363 11.74 12.16 12.28
N ILE A 364 11.03 11.06 12.54
CA ILE A 364 10.05 10.97 13.65
C ILE A 364 10.75 11.06 15.00
N VAL A 365 11.88 10.36 15.19
CA VAL A 365 12.66 10.43 16.45
C VAL A 365 13.19 11.84 16.68
N ALA A 366 13.70 12.51 15.64
CA ALA A 366 14.14 13.90 15.73
C ALA A 366 12.98 14.83 16.10
N GLY A 367 11.84 14.70 15.43
CA GLY A 367 10.64 15.50 15.71
C GLY A 367 10.02 15.25 17.09
N PHE A 368 10.23 14.08 17.68
CA PHE A 368 9.84 13.76 19.05
C PHE A 368 10.78 14.46 20.06
N LYS A 369 12.10 14.31 19.91
CA LYS A 369 13.11 14.89 20.81
C LYS A 369 13.15 16.43 20.81
N ASP A 370 13.00 17.06 19.65
CA ASP A 370 13.00 18.53 19.50
C ASP A 370 11.81 19.21 20.21
N SER A 371 10.82 18.44 20.65
CA SER A 371 9.65 18.97 21.35
C SER A 371 9.67 18.66 22.84
N ASP A 372 10.24 17.52 23.25
CA ASP A 372 10.59 17.29 24.67
C ASP A 372 11.53 18.39 25.19
N SER A 373 12.44 18.93 24.35
CA SER A 373 13.35 20.02 24.74
C SER A 373 12.69 21.40 24.83
N LYS A 374 11.49 21.58 24.25
CA LYS A 374 10.72 22.85 24.32
C LYS A 374 9.62 22.84 25.38
N GLU A 375 9.20 21.65 25.82
CA GLU A 375 8.20 21.45 26.88
C GLU A 375 8.84 20.98 28.21
N GLY A 376 10.17 20.88 28.29
CA GLY A 376 10.89 20.67 29.54
C GLY A 376 10.86 21.93 30.45
N PRO A 377 10.77 21.76 31.79
CA PRO A 377 10.62 22.86 32.75
C PRO A 377 11.78 23.86 32.75
#